data_AF-A0A2H0G1S1-F1
#
_entry.id   AF-A0A2H0G1S1-F1
#
_cell.length_a   1.000
_cell.length_b   1.000
_cell.length_c   1.000
_cell.angle_alpha   90.00
_cell.angle_beta   90.00
_cell.angle_gamma   90.00
#
_symmetry.space_group_name_H-M   'P 1'
#
loop_
_entity.id
_entity.type
_entity.pdbx_description
1 polymer ?
#
loop_
_entity_poly.entity_id
_entity_poly.type
_entity_poly.pdbx_seq_one_letter_code
_entity_poly.pdbx_strand_id
1 'polypeptide(L)'
;MENKPCVACGQPFQPRPQVPQQSYCSAPECQRERRRQWQRRKLQTDPDYQDNQARAHQAWSQRNPEYWREYRESHSEYVERNRVLQHERNAKTMVGPIAKMDVSNPAIPLPSGIYHLSLVTDAGIAKMDVWTVEITVHACPCVPHVEIAKR
;
A
#
# COMPACT_ATOMS: atom_id res chain seq x y z
N MET A 1 -3.77 0.35 46.10
CA MET A 1 -3.47 0.43 44.65
C MET A 1 -4.80 0.42 43.94
N GLU A 2 -5.11 1.47 43.19
CA GLU A 2 -6.41 1.63 42.54
C GLU A 2 -6.44 0.87 41.21
N ASN A 3 -7.53 0.16 40.95
CA ASN A 3 -7.78 -0.46 39.66
C ASN A 3 -8.11 0.63 38.63
N LYS A 4 -7.53 0.51 37.44
CA LYS A 4 -7.79 1.42 36.31
C LYS A 4 -8.36 0.64 35.13
N PRO A 5 -9.23 1.23 34.31
CA PRO A 5 -9.72 0.59 33.10
C PRO A 5 -8.62 0.51 32.03
N CYS A 6 -8.50 -0.63 31.37
CA CYS A 6 -7.61 -0.81 30.23
C CYS A 6 -8.11 -0.02 29.01
N VAL A 7 -7.25 0.77 28.37
CA VAL A 7 -7.62 1.55 27.16
C VAL A 7 -8.04 0.66 25.99
N ALA A 8 -7.54 -0.57 25.89
CA ALA A 8 -7.86 -1.48 24.79
C ALA A 8 -9.15 -2.30 25.02
N CYS A 9 -9.30 -2.93 26.18
CA CYS A 9 -10.42 -3.86 26.44
C CYS A 9 -11.42 -3.37 27.48
N GLY A 10 -11.20 -2.20 28.09
CA GLY A 10 -12.06 -1.64 29.13
C GLY A 10 -11.99 -2.35 30.49
N GLN A 11 -11.42 -3.56 30.56
CA GLN A 11 -11.38 -4.35 31.79
C GLN A 11 -10.54 -3.66 32.87
N PRO A 12 -11.00 -3.67 34.14
CA PRO A 12 -10.23 -3.14 35.25
C PRO A 12 -8.96 -3.98 35.45
N PHE A 13 -7.83 -3.31 35.66
CA PHE A 13 -6.58 -3.95 36.01
C PHE A 13 -5.82 -3.13 37.04
N GLN A 14 -4.91 -3.79 37.77
CA GLN A 14 -4.04 -3.13 38.72
C GLN A 14 -2.72 -2.75 38.02
N PRO A 15 -2.38 -1.45 37.93
CA PRO A 15 -1.09 -1.02 37.39
C PRO A 15 0.07 -1.59 38.21
N ARG A 16 1.18 -1.91 37.53
CA ARG A 16 2.41 -2.30 38.23
C ARG A 16 2.95 -1.13 39.06
N PRO A 17 3.43 -1.35 40.29
CA PRO A 17 3.97 -0.27 41.13
C PRO A 17 5.11 0.50 40.46
N GLN A 18 5.91 -0.19 39.63
CA GLN A 18 7.02 0.42 38.89
C GLN A 18 6.55 1.32 37.73
N VAL A 19 5.29 1.19 37.30
CA VAL A 19 4.71 1.95 36.18
C VAL A 19 3.30 2.44 36.55
N PRO A 20 3.17 3.44 37.44
CA PRO A 20 1.85 3.92 37.91
C PRO A 20 0.95 4.50 36.80
N GLN A 21 1.57 4.93 35.70
CA GLN A 21 0.92 5.47 34.50
C GLN A 21 0.57 4.40 33.45
N GLN A 22 0.67 3.10 33.80
CA GLN A 22 0.27 2.02 32.90
C GLN A 22 -1.20 2.19 32.50
N SER A 23 -1.47 2.19 31.19
CA SER A 23 -2.81 2.41 30.60
C SER A 23 -3.41 1.16 29.93
N TYR A 24 -2.62 0.09 29.78
CA TYR A 24 -3.05 -1.17 29.18
C TYR A 24 -2.80 -2.33 30.15
N CYS A 25 -3.76 -3.23 30.28
CA CYS A 25 -3.61 -4.46 31.07
C CYS A 25 -2.59 -5.42 30.44
N SER A 26 -2.09 -6.41 31.19
CA SER A 26 -1.06 -7.35 30.73
C SER A 26 -1.50 -8.34 29.64
N ALA A 27 -2.77 -8.34 29.25
CA ALA A 27 -3.29 -9.24 28.22
C ALA A 27 -2.52 -9.07 26.89
N PRO A 28 -2.12 -10.16 26.21
CA PRO A 28 -1.30 -10.08 24.99
C PRO A 28 -1.90 -9.20 23.90
N GLU A 29 -3.20 -9.28 23.66
CA GLU A 29 -3.91 -8.45 22.66
C GLU A 29 -3.85 -6.95 23.02
N CYS A 30 -4.08 -6.61 24.29
CA CYS A 30 -4.02 -5.22 24.75
C CYS A 30 -2.59 -4.66 24.63
N GLN A 31 -1.58 -5.49 24.88
CA GLN A 31 -0.18 -5.10 24.73
C GLN A 31 0.25 -4.97 23.25
N ARG A 32 -0.33 -5.78 22.36
CA ARG A 32 -0.16 -5.59 20.90
C ARG A 32 -0.76 -4.26 20.45
N GLU A 33 -1.98 -3.95 20.89
CA GLU A 33 -2.63 -2.69 20.54
C GLU A 33 -1.86 -1.48 21.08
N ARG A 34 -1.35 -1.55 22.31
CA ARG A 34 -0.45 -0.53 22.87
C ARG A 34 0.75 -0.26 21.96
N ARG A 35 1.45 -1.31 21.52
CA ARG A 35 2.62 -1.18 20.63
C ARG A 35 2.23 -0.62 19.27
N ARG A 36 1.10 -1.06 18.72
CA ARG A 36 0.57 -0.56 17.45
C ARG A 36 0.27 0.94 17.50
N GLN A 37 -0.41 1.40 18.56
CA GLN A 37 -0.73 2.82 18.73
C GLN A 37 0.52 3.66 18.94
N TRP A 38 1.48 3.16 19.73
CA TRP A 38 2.77 3.82 19.87
C TRP A 38 3.50 3.95 18.53
N GLN A 39 3.56 2.88 17.73
CA GLN A 39 4.22 2.89 16.43
C GLN A 39 3.52 3.85 15.45
N ARG A 40 2.19 3.83 15.41
CA ARG A 40 1.40 4.76 14.58
C ARG A 40 1.68 6.22 14.95
N ARG A 41 1.66 6.54 16.24
CA ARG A 41 1.97 7.88 16.72
C ARG A 41 3.40 8.27 16.36
N LYS A 42 4.36 7.38 16.57
CA LYS A 42 5.77 7.63 16.26
C LYS A 42 5.98 7.91 14.79
N LEU A 43 5.40 7.10 13.91
CA LEU A 43 5.40 7.40 12.48
C LEU A 43 4.85 8.80 12.25
N GLN A 44 3.68 9.16 12.75
CA GLN A 44 3.08 10.48 12.48
C GLN A 44 3.87 11.69 13.02
N THR A 45 4.53 11.55 14.17
CA THR A 45 5.10 12.70 14.89
C THR A 45 6.62 12.83 14.79
N ASP A 46 7.32 11.79 14.32
CA ASP A 46 8.77 11.65 14.40
C ASP A 46 9.34 11.33 13.01
N PRO A 47 9.70 12.36 12.20
CA PRO A 47 10.24 12.17 10.86
C PRO A 47 11.55 11.38 10.84
N ASP A 48 12.43 11.61 11.82
CA ASP A 48 13.70 10.87 11.93
C ASP A 48 13.46 9.37 12.15
N TYR A 49 12.42 9.02 12.93
CA TYR A 49 12.01 7.63 13.10
C TYR A 49 11.51 7.01 11.79
N GLN A 50 10.73 7.74 10.99
CA GLN A 50 10.29 7.26 9.67
C GLN A 50 11.48 7.01 8.74
N ASP A 51 12.39 7.98 8.63
CA ASP A 51 13.55 7.92 7.74
C ASP A 51 14.51 6.81 8.14
N ASN A 52 14.73 6.62 9.44
CA ASN A 52 15.55 5.53 9.94
C ASN A 52 14.91 4.17 9.60
N GLN A 53 13.59 4.04 9.75
CA GLN A 53 12.90 2.80 9.39
C GLN A 53 13.00 2.51 7.88
N ALA A 54 12.85 3.52 7.03
CA ALA A 54 12.99 3.40 5.59
C ALA A 54 14.41 2.96 5.19
N ARG A 55 15.44 3.64 5.72
CA ARG A 55 16.85 3.29 5.46
C ARG A 55 17.20 1.89 5.95
N ALA A 56 16.73 1.50 7.14
CA ALA A 56 16.96 0.16 7.66
C ALA A 56 16.32 -0.92 6.77
N HIS A 57 15.09 -0.69 6.33
CA HIS A 57 14.38 -1.61 5.42
C HIS A 57 15.10 -1.72 4.07
N GLN A 58 15.51 -0.58 3.49
CA GLN A 58 16.26 -0.55 2.22
C GLN A 58 17.60 -1.29 2.35
N ALA A 59 18.38 -0.99 3.39
CA ALA A 59 19.66 -1.66 3.64
C ALA A 59 19.49 -3.17 3.84
N TRP A 60 18.44 -3.60 4.55
CA TRP A 60 18.15 -5.01 4.72
C TRP A 60 17.76 -5.68 3.40
N SER A 61 16.90 -5.05 2.59
CA SER A 61 16.49 -5.58 1.29
C SER A 61 17.64 -5.68 0.29
N GLN A 62 18.56 -4.70 0.30
CA GLN A 62 19.76 -4.73 -0.54
C GLN A 62 20.73 -5.86 -0.14
N ARG A 63 20.84 -6.13 1.17
CA ARG A 63 21.65 -7.24 1.67
C ARG A 63 21.01 -8.61 1.44
N ASN A 64 19.69 -8.66 1.33
CA ASN A 64 18.92 -9.91 1.24
C ASN A 64 17.96 -9.88 0.03
N PRO A 65 18.47 -9.72 -1.21
CA PRO A 65 17.62 -9.57 -2.39
C PRO A 65 16.76 -10.80 -2.66
N GLU A 66 17.28 -11.99 -2.37
CA GLU A 66 16.62 -13.27 -2.67
C GLU A 66 15.74 -13.81 -1.54
N TYR A 67 15.81 -13.20 -0.36
CA TYR A 67 15.11 -13.69 0.83
C TYR A 67 13.62 -13.91 0.59
N TRP A 68 12.93 -12.96 -0.04
CA TRP A 68 11.49 -13.10 -0.26
C TRP A 68 11.14 -14.17 -1.30
N ARG A 69 12.03 -14.44 -2.26
CA ARG A 69 11.83 -15.53 -3.22
C ARG A 69 11.98 -16.87 -2.50
N GLU A 70 13.10 -17.07 -1.82
CA GLU A 70 13.41 -18.29 -1.05
C GLU A 70 12.39 -18.56 0.06
N TYR A 71 11.95 -17.51 0.77
CA TYR A 71 10.93 -17.63 1.81
C TYR A 71 9.60 -18.13 1.24
N ARG A 72 9.18 -17.63 0.07
CA ARG A 72 7.94 -18.08 -0.59
C ARG A 72 8.05 -19.49 -1.15
N GLU A 73 9.21 -19.87 -1.68
CA GLU A 73 9.46 -21.23 -2.18
C GLU A 73 9.43 -22.26 -1.04
N SER A 74 10.05 -21.93 0.10
CA SER A 74 10.10 -22.80 1.28
C SER A 74 8.80 -22.82 2.11
N HIS A 75 7.93 -21.82 1.97
CA HIS A 75 6.68 -21.71 2.73
C HIS A 75 5.45 -21.64 1.82
N SER A 76 5.24 -22.68 1.02
CA SER A 76 4.10 -22.78 0.08
C SER A 76 2.74 -22.62 0.77
N GLU A 77 2.55 -23.18 1.97
CA GLU A 77 1.33 -23.02 2.76
C GLU A 77 1.04 -21.57 3.15
N TYR A 78 2.09 -20.80 3.48
CA TYR A 78 1.96 -19.37 3.78
C TYR A 78 1.50 -18.60 2.54
N VAL A 79 2.08 -18.92 1.38
CA VAL A 79 1.73 -18.30 0.09
C VAL A 79 0.27 -18.58 -0.25
N GLU A 80 -0.15 -19.84 -0.17
CA GLU A 80 -1.51 -20.24 -0.53
C GLU A 80 -2.55 -19.59 0.39
N ARG A 81 -2.31 -19.60 1.70
CA ARG A 81 -3.19 -18.92 2.66
C ARG A 81 -3.30 -17.43 2.34
N ASN A 82 -2.19 -16.76 2.00
CA ASN A 82 -2.22 -15.34 1.65
C ASN A 82 -3.02 -15.09 0.37
N ARG A 83 -2.91 -15.97 -0.64
CA ARG A 83 -3.69 -15.90 -1.87
C ARG A 83 -5.19 -16.01 -1.61
N VAL A 84 -5.62 -17.00 -0.82
CA VAL A 84 -7.03 -17.17 -0.44
C VAL A 84 -7.55 -15.94 0.31
N LEU A 85 -6.82 -15.47 1.33
CA LEU A 85 -7.22 -14.28 2.10
C LEU A 85 -7.22 -13.00 1.24
N GLN A 86 -6.37 -12.90 0.23
CA GLN A 86 -6.41 -11.81 -0.73
C GLN A 86 -7.66 -11.89 -1.60
N HIS A 87 -8.02 -13.08 -2.07
CA HIS A 87 -9.24 -13.29 -2.86
C HIS A 87 -10.51 -12.96 -2.06
N GLU A 88 -10.59 -13.38 -0.81
CA GLU A 88 -11.70 -13.05 0.09
C GLU A 88 -11.84 -11.55 0.33
N ARG A 89 -10.72 -10.84 0.54
CA ARG A 89 -10.73 -9.38 0.70
C ARG A 89 -11.19 -8.68 -0.57
N ASN A 90 -10.69 -9.11 -1.72
CA ASN A 90 -11.12 -8.56 -3.01
C ASN A 90 -12.61 -8.81 -3.25
N ALA A 91 -13.12 -10.00 -2.94
CA ALA A 91 -14.54 -10.33 -3.09
C ALA A 91 -15.46 -9.54 -2.15
N LYS A 92 -14.99 -9.16 -0.96
CA LYS A 92 -15.74 -8.33 0.00
C LYS A 92 -15.72 -6.84 -0.36
N THR A 93 -14.90 -6.43 -1.32
CA THR A 93 -14.75 -5.02 -1.69
C THR A 93 -15.84 -4.65 -2.71
N MET A 94 -16.71 -3.71 -2.36
CA MET A 94 -17.79 -3.18 -3.21
C MET A 94 -17.29 -2.23 -4.32
N VAL A 95 -16.00 -1.94 -4.29
CA VAL A 95 -15.28 -1.06 -5.21
C VAL A 95 -14.61 -2.00 -6.22
N GLY A 96 -14.79 -1.74 -7.51
CA GLY A 96 -14.48 -2.59 -8.65
C GLY A 96 -13.07 -3.19 -8.70
N PRO A 97 -12.77 -3.94 -9.78
CA PRO A 97 -11.55 -4.74 -9.86
C PRO A 97 -10.29 -3.92 -9.57
N ILE A 98 -9.44 -4.42 -8.67
CA ILE A 98 -8.17 -3.76 -8.32
C ILE A 98 -7.27 -3.78 -9.55
N ALA A 99 -7.00 -2.61 -10.11
CA ALA A 99 -6.11 -2.46 -11.25
C ALA A 99 -4.68 -2.89 -10.88
N LYS A 100 -4.12 -3.83 -11.64
CA LYS A 100 -2.70 -4.18 -11.58
C LYS A 100 -1.94 -3.27 -12.55
N MET A 101 -0.92 -2.58 -12.06
CA MET A 101 -0.10 -1.64 -12.86
C MET A 101 0.48 -2.28 -14.13
N ASP A 102 0.87 -3.56 -14.05
CA ASP A 102 1.60 -4.26 -15.11
C ASP A 102 0.73 -4.75 -16.28
N VAL A 103 -0.58 -4.47 -16.26
CA VAL A 103 -1.52 -4.85 -17.34
C VAL A 103 -1.75 -3.68 -18.32
N SER A 104 -0.89 -2.66 -18.28
CA SER A 104 -0.92 -1.51 -19.18
C SER A 104 0.03 -1.71 -20.37
N ASN A 105 -0.04 -2.85 -21.06
CA ASN A 105 0.61 -2.95 -22.37
C ASN A 105 -0.50 -2.74 -23.41
N PRO A 106 -0.79 -1.50 -23.83
CA PRO A 106 -1.83 -1.29 -24.83
C PRO A 106 -1.41 -2.04 -26.09
N ALA A 107 -2.30 -2.91 -26.58
CA ALA A 107 -2.07 -3.69 -27.81
C ALA A 107 -1.78 -2.80 -29.03
N ILE A 108 -2.06 -1.50 -28.90
CA ILE A 108 -1.84 -0.48 -29.92
C ILE A 108 -1.17 0.72 -29.21
N PRO A 109 0.08 1.08 -29.55
CA PRO A 109 0.69 2.31 -29.05
C PRO A 109 -0.15 3.50 -29.50
N LEU A 110 -0.43 4.43 -28.58
CA LEU A 110 -1.19 5.65 -28.90
C LEU A 110 -0.38 6.46 -29.94
N PRO A 111 -0.95 6.78 -31.11
CA PRO A 111 -0.26 7.60 -32.10
C PRO A 111 0.04 9.01 -31.54
N SER A 112 0.97 9.74 -32.14
CA SER A 112 1.16 11.15 -31.77
C SER A 112 0.00 11.98 -32.34
N GLY A 113 -0.67 12.78 -31.50
CA GLY A 113 -1.83 13.57 -31.91
C GLY A 113 -2.42 14.40 -30.78
N ILE A 114 -3.52 15.10 -31.07
CA ILE A 114 -4.26 15.88 -30.07
C ILE A 114 -5.35 15.00 -29.48
N TYR A 115 -5.36 14.93 -28.15
CA TYR A 115 -6.26 14.09 -27.37
C TYR A 115 -7.10 14.92 -26.41
N HIS A 116 -8.36 14.52 -26.23
CA HIS A 116 -9.22 14.98 -25.16
C HIS A 116 -9.16 13.99 -23.99
N LEU A 117 -9.02 14.52 -22.77
CA LEU A 117 -9.01 13.74 -21.52
C LEU A 117 -10.30 14.01 -20.77
N SER A 118 -11.15 13.00 -20.64
CA SER A 118 -12.38 13.07 -19.83
C SER A 118 -12.19 12.25 -18.56
N LEU A 119 -12.45 12.82 -17.38
CA LEU A 119 -12.38 12.06 -16.13
C LEU A 119 -13.45 10.96 -16.13
N VAL A 120 -13.02 9.71 -15.99
CA VAL A 120 -13.93 8.59 -15.77
C VAL A 120 -13.88 8.29 -14.29
N THR A 121 -14.95 8.61 -13.57
CA THR A 121 -15.13 8.16 -12.19
C THR A 121 -15.49 6.68 -12.21
N ASP A 122 -14.53 5.83 -12.56
CA ASP A 122 -14.71 4.40 -12.36
C ASP A 122 -14.55 4.10 -10.87
N ALA A 123 -15.47 3.31 -10.33
CA ALA A 123 -15.50 2.95 -8.93
C ALA A 123 -14.43 1.88 -8.62
N GLY A 124 -13.23 1.98 -9.20
CA GLY A 124 -12.12 1.05 -9.02
C GLY A 124 -11.06 1.60 -8.07
N ILE A 125 -10.49 0.75 -7.21
CA ILE A 125 -9.39 1.14 -6.31
C ILE A 125 -8.06 1.02 -7.05
N ALA A 126 -7.40 2.15 -7.28
CA ALA A 126 -5.99 2.17 -7.61
C ALA A 126 -5.14 2.09 -6.32
N LYS A 127 -3.98 1.42 -6.39
CA LYS A 127 -3.02 1.35 -5.27
C LYS A 127 -2.35 2.70 -4.95
N MET A 128 -2.61 3.74 -5.73
CA MET A 128 -2.14 5.13 -5.57
C MET A 128 -3.28 6.10 -5.92
N ASP A 129 -3.11 7.40 -5.66
CA ASP A 129 -4.02 8.48 -6.10
C ASP A 129 -4.00 8.62 -7.64
N VAL A 130 -4.62 7.68 -8.35
CA VAL A 130 -4.63 7.62 -9.82
C VAL A 130 -5.93 8.22 -10.34
N TRP A 131 -5.82 9.16 -11.28
CA TRP A 131 -6.95 9.69 -12.04
C TRP A 131 -7.20 8.78 -13.24
N THR A 132 -8.36 8.13 -13.28
CA THR A 132 -8.81 7.37 -14.46
C THR A 132 -9.40 8.34 -15.48
N VAL A 133 -8.89 8.31 -16.70
CA VAL A 133 -9.31 9.21 -17.79
C VAL A 133 -9.61 8.42 -19.05
N GLU A 134 -10.68 8.79 -19.74
CA GLU A 134 -10.94 8.39 -21.12
C GLU A 134 -10.14 9.32 -22.04
N ILE A 135 -9.38 8.72 -22.96
CA ILE A 135 -8.59 9.44 -23.95
C ILE A 135 -9.28 9.31 -25.31
N THR A 136 -9.77 10.41 -25.87
CA THR A 136 -10.40 10.44 -27.21
C THR A 136 -9.52 11.22 -28.19
N VAL A 137 -9.29 10.69 -29.39
CA VAL A 137 -8.55 11.41 -30.45
C VAL A 137 -9.41 12.58 -30.96
N HIS A 138 -8.90 13.81 -30.88
CA HIS A 138 -9.60 15.00 -31.35
C HIS A 138 -9.21 15.36 -32.79
N ALA A 139 -7.94 15.17 -33.17
CA ALA A 139 -7.47 15.36 -34.53
C ALA A 139 -6.14 14.61 -34.74
N CYS A 140 -6.00 13.93 -35.88
CA CYS A 140 -4.74 13.38 -36.34
C CYS A 140 -4.22 14.30 -37.46
N PRO A 141 -3.35 15.30 -37.18
CA PRO A 141 -2.65 16.00 -38.24
C PRO A 141 -1.47 15.13 -38.69
N CYS A 142 -1.74 14.02 -39.38
CA CYS A 142 -0.70 13.35 -40.15
C CYS A 142 -0.67 13.95 -41.55
N VAL A 143 0.09 15.04 -41.72
CA VAL A 143 0.60 15.40 -43.05
C VAL A 143 2.04 14.91 -43.11
N PRO A 144 2.38 13.90 -43.92
CA PRO A 144 3.77 13.59 -44.18
C PRO A 144 4.25 14.52 -45.29
N HIS A 145 5.12 15.49 -44.99
CA HIS A 145 5.97 16.06 -46.04
C HIS A 145 7.22 16.73 -45.48
N VAL A 146 8.37 16.07 -45.63
CA VAL A 146 9.61 16.76 -45.99
C VAL A 146 10.37 15.86 -46.97
N GLU A 147 10.18 16.08 -48.27
CA GLU A 147 11.17 15.69 -49.27
C GLU A 147 12.39 16.61 -49.10
N ILE A 148 13.52 16.03 -48.69
CA ILE A 148 14.81 16.71 -48.75
C ILE A 148 15.43 16.35 -50.11
N ALA A 149 15.19 17.18 -51.12
CA ALA A 149 15.99 17.16 -52.34
C ALA A 149 17.39 17.72 -52.00
N LYS A 150 18.39 16.84 -51.94
CA LYS A 150 19.80 17.25 -51.91
C LYS A 150 20.24 17.62 -53.32
N ARG A 151 20.80 18.82 -53.45
CA ARG A 151 21.56 19.29 -54.63
C ARG A 151 22.84 18.50 -54.81
#